data_AF-A0A2P5FWC5-F1
#
_entry.id   AF-A0A2P5FWC5-F1
#
_cell.length_a   1.000
_cell.length_b   1.000
_cell.length_c   1.000
_cell.angle_alpha   90.00
_cell.angle_beta   90.00
_cell.angle_gamma   90.00
#
_symmetry.space_group_name_H-M   'P 1'
#
loop_
_entity.id
_entity.type
_entity.pdbx_description
1 polymer ?
#
loop_
_entity_poly.entity_id
_entity_poly.type
_entity_poly.pdbx_seq_one_letter_code
_entity_poly.pdbx_strand_id
1 'polypeptide(L)'
;MIGKALKQLPREKNQSATKFGITPSEDFKFGGEGVRECCEASLKGLDFECTDFMGELKKLIEEGKIKDIGLSEANIDTMRRADHRVHPVTALQMEGSLWTREIEDEIIPLCRFVLVL
;
A
#
# COMPACT_ATOMS: atom_id res chain seq x y z
N MET A 1 -5.80 -17.66 9.20
CA MET A 1 -5.14 -18.80 8.52
C MET A 1 -3.63 -18.57 8.41
N ILE A 2 -3.17 -17.53 7.69
CA ILE A 2 -1.73 -17.23 7.49
C ILE A 2 -0.96 -16.97 8.79
N GLY A 3 -1.50 -16.17 9.72
CA GLY A 3 -0.81 -15.87 10.99
C GLY A 3 -0.53 -17.09 11.87
N LYS A 4 -1.34 -18.16 11.77
CA LYS A 4 -1.06 -19.42 12.48
C LYS A 4 0.06 -20.22 11.80
N ALA A 5 0.12 -20.19 10.47
CA ALA A 5 1.18 -20.84 9.69
C ALA A 5 2.53 -20.16 9.89
N LEU A 6 2.58 -18.83 9.88
CA LEU A 6 3.82 -18.06 10.06
C LEU A 6 4.47 -18.28 11.44
N LYS A 7 3.69 -18.61 12.48
CA LYS A 7 4.24 -18.96 13.81
C LYS A 7 5.07 -20.24 13.81
N GLN A 8 4.93 -21.08 12.78
CA GLN A 8 5.67 -22.33 12.64
C GLN A 8 6.94 -22.17 11.78
N LEU A 9 7.20 -20.97 11.26
CA LEU A 9 8.32 -20.67 10.38
C LEU A 9 9.23 -19.59 10.99
N PRO A 10 10.53 -19.54 10.64
CA PRO A 10 11.44 -18.50 11.13
C PRO A 10 11.01 -17.11 10.61
N ARG A 11 10.68 -16.17 11.51
CA ARG A 11 10.08 -14.87 11.15
C ARG A 11 10.97 -14.02 10.25
N GLU A 12 12.28 -14.09 10.45
CA GLU A 12 13.30 -13.37 9.70
C GLU A 12 13.47 -13.85 8.26
N LYS A 13 13.03 -15.09 7.97
CA LYS A 13 13.05 -15.66 6.62
C LYS A 13 11.77 -15.40 5.83
N ASN A 14 10.80 -14.68 6.41
CA ASN A 14 9.49 -14.47 5.82
C ASN A 14 9.16 -12.97 5.73
N GLN A 15 8.67 -12.55 4.56
CA GLN A 15 8.09 -11.23 4.36
C GLN A 15 6.57 -11.37 4.26
N SER A 16 5.85 -10.58 5.03
CA SER A 16 4.39 -10.56 5.02
C SER A 16 3.92 -9.19 4.58
N ALA A 17 3.20 -9.14 3.47
CA ALA A 17 2.51 -7.94 3.02
C ALA A 17 1.00 -8.12 3.27
N THR A 18 0.37 -7.10 3.82
CA THR A 18 -1.09 -7.00 3.94
C THR A 18 -1.51 -5.61 3.47
N LYS A 19 -2.80 -5.47 3.16
CA LYS A 19 -3.36 -4.26 2.56
C LYS A 19 -4.66 -3.88 3.27
N PHE A 20 -5.00 -2.61 3.18
CA PHE A 20 -6.20 -2.00 3.71
C PHE A 20 -6.66 -0.88 2.77
N GLY A 21 -7.81 -0.26 3.05
CA GLY A 21 -8.36 0.84 2.24
C GLY A 21 -9.63 0.49 1.44
N ILE A 22 -10.02 -0.79 1.39
CA ILE A 22 -11.34 -1.18 0.85
C ILE A 22 -12.36 -1.09 1.98
N THR A 23 -13.35 -0.22 1.83
CA THR A 23 -14.51 -0.12 2.73
C THR A 23 -15.76 -0.70 2.05
N PRO A 24 -16.60 -1.49 2.77
CA PRO A 24 -17.83 -2.01 2.20
C PRO A 24 -18.78 -0.85 1.84
N SER A 25 -18.93 -0.59 0.55
CA SER A 25 -19.86 0.37 -0.03
C SER A 25 -20.29 -0.14 -1.40
N GLU A 26 -21.46 0.26 -1.89
CA GLU A 26 -21.97 -0.17 -3.20
C GLU A 26 -21.03 0.23 -4.36
N ASP A 27 -20.17 1.23 -4.15
CA ASP A 27 -19.33 1.86 -5.19
C ASP A 27 -17.81 1.72 -4.98
N PHE A 28 -17.33 0.79 -4.14
CA PHE A 28 -15.88 0.62 -3.83
C PHE A 28 -15.17 1.96 -3.58
N LYS A 29 -15.62 2.73 -2.58
CA LYS A 29 -14.95 3.98 -2.24
C LYS A 29 -13.57 3.71 -1.60
N PHE A 30 -12.54 4.30 -2.20
CA PHE A 30 -11.22 4.49 -1.58
C PHE A 30 -11.30 5.70 -0.65
N GLY A 31 -11.36 5.46 0.66
CA GLY A 31 -11.39 6.49 1.70
C GLY A 31 -10.44 6.10 2.83
N GLY A 32 -9.75 7.08 3.42
CA GLY A 32 -8.59 6.86 4.30
C GLY A 32 -8.68 7.38 5.73
N GLU A 33 -9.83 7.67 6.31
CA GLU A 33 -9.87 7.65 7.78
C GLU A 33 -9.64 6.23 8.28
N GLY A 34 -8.83 6.21 9.33
CA GLY A 34 -8.20 5.02 9.79
C GLY A 34 -7.05 4.57 8.90
N VAL A 35 -6.03 5.36 8.59
CA VAL A 35 -4.74 4.76 8.23
C VAL A 35 -4.12 4.13 9.47
N ARG A 36 -4.07 4.91 10.56
CA ARG A 36 -3.72 4.39 11.88
C ARG A 36 -4.76 3.42 12.39
N GLU A 37 -6.06 3.64 12.18
CA GLU A 37 -7.07 2.63 12.52
C GLU A 37 -7.00 1.43 11.57
N CYS A 38 -7.12 1.45 10.25
CA CYS A 38 -6.88 0.26 9.39
C CYS A 38 -5.59 -0.52 9.69
N CYS A 39 -4.52 0.14 10.15
CA CYS A 39 -3.32 -0.52 10.70
C CYS A 39 -3.44 -1.01 12.16
N GLU A 40 -4.12 -0.30 13.06
CA GLU A 40 -4.41 -0.70 14.46
C GLU A 40 -5.70 -1.55 14.60
N ALA A 41 -6.42 -1.71 13.50
CA ALA A 41 -7.86 -1.81 13.42
C ALA A 41 -8.27 -1.92 11.90
N SER A 42 -8.29 -3.09 11.25
CA SER A 42 -9.08 -4.22 11.76
C SER A 42 -10.23 -3.85 12.75
N LEU A 43 -10.72 -2.58 12.77
CA LEU A 43 -11.61 -1.82 13.69
C LEU A 43 -11.68 -0.27 13.31
N LYS A 44 -12.20 0.11 12.11
CA LYS A 44 -12.87 1.39 11.61
C LYS A 44 -12.39 2.83 12.01
N GLY A 45 -12.38 3.88 11.16
CA GLY A 45 -12.76 4.08 9.73
C GLY A 45 -13.11 5.54 9.30
N LEU A 46 -13.31 5.78 7.96
CA LEU A 46 -13.86 6.96 7.17
C LEU A 46 -12.87 7.56 6.05
N ASP A 47 -12.78 8.87 5.65
CA ASP A 47 -12.30 9.47 4.34
C ASP A 47 -11.08 10.49 4.35
N PHE A 48 -10.07 10.41 3.45
CA PHE A 48 -8.75 11.13 3.57
C PHE A 48 -7.96 11.36 2.26
N GLU A 49 -7.13 12.42 2.19
CA GLU A 49 -6.27 12.75 1.03
C GLU A 49 -4.98 11.90 0.97
N CYS A 50 -4.47 11.61 -0.23
CA CYS A 50 -3.30 10.73 -0.46
C CYS A 50 -2.02 11.16 0.26
N THR A 51 -1.79 12.48 0.39
CA THR A 51 -0.61 13.02 1.09
C THR A 51 -0.66 12.72 2.57
N ASP A 52 -1.82 12.93 3.18
CA ASP A 52 -1.99 12.67 4.59
C ASP A 52 -1.93 11.15 4.86
N PHE A 53 -2.40 10.32 3.90
CA PHE A 53 -2.32 8.86 3.93
C PHE A 53 -0.88 8.36 4.03
N MET A 54 -0.01 8.90 3.18
CA MET A 54 1.43 8.63 3.21
C MET A 54 2.07 9.12 4.51
N GLY A 55 1.58 10.23 5.07
CA GLY A 55 2.04 10.78 6.35
C GLY A 55 1.76 9.87 7.54
N GLU A 56 0.58 9.25 7.60
CA GLU A 56 0.27 8.28 8.67
C GLU A 56 1.03 6.97 8.50
N LEU A 57 1.18 6.45 7.28
CA LEU A 57 2.00 5.28 7.02
C LEU A 57 3.46 5.49 7.45
N LYS A 58 4.01 6.68 7.22
CA LYS A 58 5.34 7.06 7.70
C LYS A 58 5.45 6.93 9.23
N LYS A 59 4.47 7.42 9.99
CA LYS A 59 4.48 7.29 11.46
C LYS A 59 4.51 5.82 11.89
N LEU A 60 3.84 4.92 11.16
CA LEU A 60 3.86 3.49 11.46
C LEU A 60 5.21 2.82 11.15
N ILE A 61 5.96 3.33 10.17
CA ILE A 61 7.36 2.95 9.94
C ILE A 61 8.22 3.42 11.12
N GLU A 62 8.08 4.67 11.54
CA GLU A 62 8.81 5.26 12.67
C GLU A 62 8.54 4.53 13.99
N GLU A 63 7.32 4.03 14.18
CA GLU A 63 6.93 3.18 15.31
C GLU A 63 7.38 1.71 15.19
N GLY A 64 7.95 1.30 14.05
CA GLY A 64 8.38 -0.07 13.79
C GLY A 64 7.24 -1.08 13.60
N LYS A 65 6.01 -0.61 13.38
CA LYS A 65 4.83 -1.47 13.15
C LYS A 65 4.84 -2.09 11.76
N ILE A 66 5.34 -1.34 10.78
CA ILE A 66 5.58 -1.80 9.40
C ILE A 66 7.01 -1.44 8.98
N LYS A 67 7.50 -2.09 7.92
CA LYS A 67 8.86 -1.85 7.39
C LYS A 67 8.88 -1.07 6.07
N ASP A 68 7.83 -1.24 5.27
CA ASP A 68 7.76 -0.77 3.91
C ASP A 68 6.33 -0.33 3.57
N ILE A 69 6.23 0.58 2.61
CA ILE A 69 4.95 1.08 2.08
C ILE A 69 4.77 0.58 0.65
N GLY A 70 3.59 0.08 0.34
CA GLY A 70 3.19 -0.29 -1.01
C GLY A 70 1.84 0.32 -1.39
N LEU A 71 1.66 0.55 -2.70
CA LEU A 71 0.40 1.00 -3.27
C LEU A 71 -0.22 -0.12 -4.11
N SER A 72 -1.54 -0.07 -4.31
CA SER A 72 -2.29 -1.02 -5.13
C SER A 72 -3.20 -0.25 -6.05
N GLU A 73 -3.23 -0.61 -7.33
CA GLU A 73 -4.11 -0.01 -8.35
C GLU A 73 -4.00 1.52 -8.43
N ALA A 74 -2.81 2.05 -8.12
CA ALA A 74 -2.57 3.49 -8.13
C ALA A 74 -2.31 3.97 -9.57
N ASN A 75 -3.14 4.90 -10.04
CA ASN A 75 -2.91 5.56 -11.31
C ASN A 75 -1.67 6.48 -11.27
N ILE A 76 -1.24 6.95 -12.44
CA ILE A 76 -0.02 7.75 -12.62
C ILE A 76 -0.04 9.02 -11.77
N ASP A 77 -1.18 9.71 -11.72
CA ASP A 77 -1.30 10.95 -10.96
C ASP A 77 -1.15 10.69 -9.46
N THR A 78 -1.76 9.61 -8.95
CA THR A 78 -1.58 9.17 -7.56
C THR A 78 -0.15 8.73 -7.30
N MET A 79 0.49 8.00 -8.21
CA MET A 79 1.90 7.60 -8.08
C MET A 79 2.85 8.80 -8.08
N ARG A 80 2.56 9.85 -8.87
CA ARG A 80 3.31 11.11 -8.88
C ARG A 80 3.06 11.96 -7.66
N ARG A 81 1.83 11.95 -7.12
CA ARG A 81 1.43 12.69 -5.92
C ARG A 81 1.79 11.98 -4.63
N ALA A 82 1.94 10.66 -4.64
CA ALA A 82 2.48 9.89 -3.53
C ALA A 82 3.88 10.41 -3.27
N ASP A 83 3.96 11.36 -2.35
CA ASP A 83 5.10 12.24 -2.26
C ASP A 83 6.30 11.44 -1.73
N HIS A 84 7.28 11.16 -2.60
CA HIS A 84 8.56 10.59 -2.19
C HIS A 84 9.26 11.43 -1.11
N ARG A 85 8.88 12.72 -0.95
CA ARG A 85 9.38 13.58 0.13
C ARG A 85 8.80 13.21 1.50
N VAL A 86 7.61 12.58 1.54
CA VAL A 86 7.03 12.09 2.81
C VAL A 86 7.71 10.79 3.20
N HIS A 87 7.54 9.74 2.39
CA HIS A 87 8.22 8.46 2.55
C HIS A 87 8.27 7.71 1.20
N PRO A 88 9.39 7.04 0.86
CA PRO A 88 9.47 6.21 -0.33
C PRO A 88 8.42 5.10 -0.39
N VAL A 89 7.91 4.82 -1.60
CA VAL A 89 7.08 3.64 -1.91
C VAL A 89 8.00 2.53 -2.43
N THR A 90 7.89 1.34 -1.82
CA THR A 90 8.74 0.17 -2.11
C THR A 90 8.15 -0.71 -3.21
N ALA A 91 6.82 -0.78 -3.31
CA ALA A 91 6.15 -1.66 -4.26
C ALA A 91 4.84 -1.08 -4.79
N LEU A 92 4.51 -1.41 -6.04
CA LEU A 92 3.20 -1.20 -6.64
C LEU A 92 2.60 -2.55 -7.03
N GLN A 93 1.38 -2.82 -6.59
CA GLN A 93 0.56 -3.94 -7.03
C GLN A 93 -0.41 -3.46 -8.12
N MET A 94 -0.40 -4.14 -9.26
CA MET A 94 -1.30 -3.90 -10.38
C MET A 94 -1.75 -5.22 -10.98
N GLU A 95 -2.87 -5.20 -11.70
CA GLU A 95 -3.20 -6.23 -12.67
C GLU A 95 -2.18 -6.24 -13.83
N GLY A 96 -1.65 -7.42 -14.15
CA GLY A 96 -0.74 -7.63 -15.27
C GLY A 96 -0.65 -9.10 -15.64
N SER A 97 -0.87 -9.42 -16.91
CA SER A 97 -0.83 -10.78 -17.45
C SER A 97 -0.57 -10.79 -18.95
N LEU A 98 -0.52 -11.97 -19.58
CA LEU A 98 -0.49 -12.06 -21.04
C LEU A 98 -1.73 -11.44 -21.72
N TRP A 99 -2.84 -11.33 -20.98
CA TRP A 99 -4.11 -10.79 -21.46
C TRP A 99 -4.38 -9.35 -21.01
N THR A 100 -3.61 -8.83 -20.05
CA THR A 100 -3.75 -7.48 -19.48
C THR A 100 -2.37 -6.83 -19.40
N ARG A 101 -2.07 -5.97 -20.38
CA ARG A 101 -0.75 -5.37 -20.62
C ARG A 101 -0.76 -3.84 -20.55
N GLU A 102 -1.87 -3.26 -20.08
CA GLU A 102 -2.10 -1.81 -19.98
C GLU A 102 -1.04 -1.09 -19.13
N ILE A 103 -0.40 -1.81 -18.20
CA ILE A 103 0.65 -1.27 -17.33
C ILE A 103 2.00 -1.07 -18.03
N GLU A 104 2.22 -1.65 -19.21
CA GLU A 104 3.55 -1.69 -19.83
C GLU A 104 4.03 -0.34 -20.37
N ASP A 105 3.12 0.46 -20.90
CA ASP A 105 3.47 1.70 -21.61
C ASP A 105 3.82 2.84 -20.64
N GLU A 106 3.12 2.94 -19.51
CA GLU A 106 3.25 4.07 -18.60
C GLU A 106 3.59 3.67 -17.16
N ILE A 107 2.94 2.65 -16.60
CA ILE A 107 3.11 2.28 -15.19
C ILE A 107 4.46 1.62 -14.93
N ILE A 108 4.88 0.62 -15.73
CA ILE A 108 6.18 -0.05 -15.56
C ILE A 108 7.35 0.93 -15.71
N PRO A 109 7.40 1.80 -16.74
CA PRO A 109 8.43 2.82 -16.85
C PRO A 109 8.43 3.79 -15.67
N LEU A 110 7.25 4.24 -15.22
CA LEU A 110 7.15 5.11 -14.06
C LEU A 110 7.70 4.42 -12.80
N CYS A 111 7.32 3.17 -12.53
CA CYS A 111 7.80 2.38 -11.39
C CYS A 111 9.33 2.31 -11.32
N ARG A 112 10.02 2.14 -12.46
CA ARG A 112 11.49 2.12 -12.52
C ARG A 112 12.13 3.44 -12.13
N PHE A 113 11.40 4.55 -12.27
CA PHE A 113 11.86 5.88 -11.91
C PHE A 113 11.51 6.26 -10.47
N VAL A 114 10.34 5.84 -9.99
CA VAL A 114 9.76 6.33 -8.72
C VAL A 114 9.91 5.35 -7.55
N LEU A 115 9.95 4.04 -7.79
CA LEU A 115 10.06 3.06 -6.71
C LEU A 115 11.51 2.89 -6.28
N VAL A 116 11.71 2.74 -4.98
CA VAL A 116 13.02 2.36 -4.42
C VAL A 116 13.08 0.83 -4.46
N LEU A 117 13.73 0.30 -5.51
CA LEU A 117 14.02 -1.13 -5.69
C LEU A 117 15.41 -1.48 -5.17
#